data_AF-A0A3S1MXK5-F1
#
_entry.id   AF-A0A3S1MXK5-F1
#
_cell.length_a   1.000
_cell.length_b   1.000
_cell.length_c   1.000
_cell.angle_alpha   90.00
_cell.angle_beta   90.00
_cell.angle_gamma   90.00
#
_symmetry.space_group_name_H-M   'P 1'
#
loop_
_entity.id
_entity.type
_entity.pdbx_description
1 polymer ?
#
loop_
_entity_poly.entity_id
_entity_poly.type
_entity_poly.pdbx_seq_one_letter_code
_entity_poly.pdbx_strand_id
1 'polypeptide(L)'
;LLIGRYPGADGMKTGFVCPSGFNMIGSATRNGRTLVAVVLGEQSTITRAETTARLLDQGFAAQEPNWVTVAALPAYGDTTSVNDLRDELCKKKPAKEQSEAAVPVGDKDAPKSPYREKLDHVPTLVAVGLGGATGPKPKAMLDTSGREYADVPLP
;
A
#
# COMPACT_ATOMS: atom_id res chain seq x y z
N LEU A 1 -3.97 -0.14 -2.07
CA LEU A 1 -3.53 0.89 -1.08
C LEU A 1 -4.50 0.85 0.09
N LEU A 2 -3.99 0.98 1.33
CA LEU A 2 -4.80 0.98 2.55
C LEU A 2 -5.25 2.37 2.99
N ILE A 3 -4.41 3.39 2.79
CA ILE A 3 -4.77 4.78 3.10
C ILE A 3 -6.05 5.17 2.37
N GLY A 4 -6.99 5.69 3.16
CA GLY A 4 -8.32 6.10 2.72
C GLY A 4 -9.26 4.94 2.33
N ARG A 5 -8.89 3.69 2.63
CA ARG A 5 -9.66 2.49 2.27
C ARG A 5 -9.75 1.44 3.38
N TYR A 6 -8.99 1.59 4.46
CA TYR A 6 -9.01 0.67 5.60
C TYR A 6 -9.09 1.48 6.91
N PRO A 7 -10.04 1.18 7.82
CA PRO A 7 -10.23 1.97 9.04
C PRO A 7 -9.00 1.99 9.95
N GLY A 8 -8.59 3.20 10.31
CA GLY A 8 -7.42 3.44 11.15
C GLY A 8 -6.08 3.33 10.42
N ALA A 9 -6.05 3.12 9.10
CA ALA A 9 -4.80 3.01 8.35
C ALA A 9 -4.02 4.33 8.34
N ASP A 10 -2.76 4.26 8.77
CA ASP A 10 -1.86 5.41 8.92
C ASP A 10 -0.53 5.22 8.16
N GLY A 11 -0.28 4.06 7.54
CA GLY A 11 0.96 3.81 6.79
C GLY A 11 1.02 2.44 6.09
N MET A 12 2.18 2.02 5.56
CA MET A 12 3.49 2.70 5.64
C MET A 12 4.27 2.72 4.32
N LYS A 13 4.49 1.56 3.66
CA LYS A 13 5.31 1.50 2.43
C LYS A 13 4.86 0.39 1.50
N THR A 14 4.92 0.67 0.20
CA THR A 14 4.79 -0.33 -0.86
C THR A 14 6.15 -0.61 -1.52
N GLY A 15 6.36 -1.81 -2.06
CA GLY A 15 7.56 -2.15 -2.82
C GLY A 15 7.24 -3.11 -3.95
N PHE A 16 8.01 -3.04 -5.03
CA PHE A 16 7.92 -3.99 -6.14
C PHE A 16 9.25 -4.05 -6.90
N VAL A 17 9.78 -5.25 -7.04
CA VAL A 17 10.72 -5.64 -8.11
C VAL A 17 10.32 -7.04 -8.58
N CYS A 18 10.61 -7.37 -9.83
CA CYS A 18 10.20 -8.66 -10.42
C CYS A 18 10.52 -9.88 -9.54
N PRO A 19 11.74 -10.00 -8.96
CA PRO A 19 12.05 -11.17 -8.13
C PRO A 19 11.32 -11.19 -6.78
N SER A 20 10.97 -10.03 -6.23
CA SER A 20 10.37 -9.92 -4.89
C SER A 20 8.84 -9.96 -4.90
N GLY A 21 8.22 -9.83 -6.06
CA GLY A 21 6.80 -9.53 -6.20
C GLY A 21 6.36 -8.24 -5.51
N PHE A 22 5.06 -8.15 -5.26
CA PHE A 22 4.40 -6.98 -4.71
C PHE A 22 4.43 -7.02 -3.17
N ASN A 23 5.23 -6.13 -2.57
CA ASN A 23 5.39 -6.04 -1.12
C ASN A 23 4.56 -4.89 -0.54
N MET A 24 4.11 -5.06 0.69
CA MET A 24 3.35 -4.05 1.44
C MET A 24 3.62 -4.15 2.94
N ILE A 25 3.91 -3.01 3.55
CA ILE A 25 3.85 -2.83 5.00
C ILE A 25 2.70 -1.86 5.27
N GLY A 26 1.68 -2.35 5.95
CA GLY A 26 0.50 -1.59 6.36
C GLY A 26 0.46 -1.43 7.87
N SER A 27 0.11 -0.24 8.35
CA SER A 27 -0.15 0.01 9.76
C SER A 27 -1.54 0.59 9.94
N ALA A 28 -2.19 0.22 11.05
CA ALA A 28 -3.48 0.78 11.43
C ALA A 28 -3.63 0.85 12.94
N THR A 29 -4.34 1.88 13.40
CA THR A 29 -4.62 2.12 14.82
C THR A 29 -6.12 2.14 15.08
N ARG A 30 -6.61 1.30 16.00
CA ARG A 30 -8.02 1.26 16.44
C ARG A 30 -8.07 1.15 17.96
N ASN A 31 -8.90 1.97 18.61
CA ASN A 31 -9.09 1.94 20.07
C ASN A 31 -7.77 2.00 20.87
N GLY A 32 -6.79 2.80 20.41
CA GLY A 32 -5.48 2.93 21.06
C GLY A 32 -4.51 1.77 20.83
N ARG A 33 -4.89 0.74 20.06
CA ARG A 33 -4.02 -0.38 19.68
C ARG A 33 -3.57 -0.22 18.23
N THR A 34 -2.26 -0.22 18.01
CA THR A 34 -1.65 -0.15 16.68
C THR A 34 -1.15 -1.52 16.24
N LEU A 35 -1.48 -1.91 15.02
CA LEU A 35 -1.01 -3.13 14.38
C LEU A 35 -0.22 -2.83 13.12
N VAL A 36 0.76 -3.68 12.85
CA VAL A 36 1.56 -3.64 11.63
C VAL A 36 1.43 -4.99 10.93
N ALA A 37 1.05 -4.98 9.66
CA ALA A 37 1.01 -6.15 8.80
C ALA A 37 2.09 -6.03 7.73
N VAL A 38 2.94 -7.06 7.63
CA VAL A 38 4.02 -7.17 6.65
C VAL A 38 3.66 -8.28 5.66
N VAL A 39 3.47 -7.91 4.40
CA VAL A 39 3.12 -8.81 3.30
C VAL A 39 4.21 -8.76 2.24
N LEU A 40 4.74 -9.92 1.88
CA LEU A 40 5.83 -10.07 0.92
C LEU A 40 5.41 -11.03 -0.20
N GLY A 41 5.87 -10.78 -1.43
CA GLY A 41 5.75 -11.75 -2.52
C GLY A 41 4.36 -11.91 -3.14
N GLU A 42 3.47 -10.92 -3.01
CA GLU A 42 2.15 -11.00 -3.63
C GLU A 42 2.22 -10.84 -5.16
N GLN A 43 1.21 -11.37 -5.86
CA GLN A 43 1.22 -11.42 -7.32
C GLN A 43 0.68 -10.14 -7.98
N SER A 44 -0.02 -9.30 -7.23
CA SER A 44 -0.63 -8.08 -7.77
C SER A 44 -0.73 -6.96 -6.72
N THR A 45 -1.03 -5.76 -7.21
CA THR A 45 -1.29 -4.59 -6.37
C THR A 45 -2.60 -4.68 -5.57
N ILE A 46 -3.56 -5.47 -6.06
CA ILE A 46 -4.85 -5.71 -5.41
C ILE A 46 -4.67 -6.73 -4.30
N THR A 47 -4.12 -7.90 -4.62
CA THR A 47 -3.94 -8.98 -3.64
C THR A 47 -3.04 -8.56 -2.49
N ARG A 48 -1.96 -7.77 -2.73
CA ARG A 48 -1.16 -7.21 -1.62
C ARG A 48 -1.99 -6.39 -0.63
N ALA A 49 -2.93 -5.59 -1.12
CA ALA A 49 -3.73 -4.72 -0.27
C ALA A 49 -4.78 -5.52 0.49
N GLU A 50 -5.40 -6.50 -0.16
CA GLU A 50 -6.40 -7.39 0.44
C GLU A 50 -5.78 -8.29 1.50
N THR A 51 -4.64 -8.92 1.23
CA THR A 51 -3.91 -9.73 2.20
C THR A 51 -3.51 -8.90 3.42
N THR A 52 -3.01 -7.67 3.20
CA THR A 52 -2.63 -6.79 4.32
C THR A 52 -3.85 -6.42 5.17
N ALA A 53 -4.97 -6.06 4.53
CA ALA A 53 -6.19 -5.71 5.26
C ALA A 53 -6.77 -6.90 6.04
N ARG A 54 -6.77 -8.09 5.44
CA ARG A 54 -7.17 -9.35 6.09
C ARG A 54 -6.32 -9.63 7.34
N LEU A 55 -5.00 -9.47 7.26
CA LEU A 55 -4.11 -9.68 8.40
C LEU A 55 -4.36 -8.67 9.53
N LEU A 56 -4.60 -7.40 9.19
CA LEU A 56 -4.94 -6.37 10.18
C LEU A 56 -6.27 -6.70 10.87
N ASP A 57 -7.30 -7.12 10.14
CA ASP A 57 -8.59 -7.51 10.73
C ASP A 57 -8.45 -8.75 11.62
N GLN A 58 -7.69 -9.76 11.19
CA GLN A 58 -7.36 -10.91 12.04
C GLN A 58 -6.65 -10.49 13.32
N GLY A 59 -5.70 -9.56 13.23
CA GLY A 59 -4.98 -9.05 14.39
C GLY A 59 -5.88 -8.24 15.34
N PHE A 60 -6.83 -7.46 14.81
CA PHE A 60 -7.79 -6.71 15.62
C PHE A 60 -8.87 -7.61 16.25
N ALA A 61 -9.26 -8.70 15.58
CA ALA A 61 -10.23 -9.67 16.11
C ALA A 61 -9.62 -10.63 17.16
N ALA A 62 -8.31 -10.83 17.15
CA ALA A 62 -7.63 -11.68 18.12
C ALA A 62 -7.65 -11.05 19.53
N GLN A 63 -8.25 -11.75 20.50
CA GLN A 63 -8.13 -11.42 21.92
C GLN A 63 -6.76 -11.91 22.44
N GLU A 64 -5.92 -10.96 22.87
CA GLU A 64 -4.63 -11.13 23.57
C GLU A 64 -3.92 -12.48 23.38
N PRO A 65 -3.25 -12.70 22.23
CA PRO A 65 -2.39 -13.86 22.06
C PRO A 65 -1.13 -13.78 22.95
N ASN A 66 -0.48 -14.92 23.22
CA ASN A 66 0.87 -14.97 23.78
C ASN A 66 1.85 -14.27 22.82
N TRP A 67 2.01 -12.94 22.94
CA TRP A 67 2.83 -12.16 22.02
C TRP A 67 4.30 -12.55 22.15
N VAL A 68 4.86 -13.03 21.05
CA VAL A 68 6.30 -13.18 20.87
C VAL A 68 6.84 -11.91 20.23
N THR A 69 8.01 -11.47 20.71
CA THR A 69 8.71 -10.34 20.08
C THR A 69 9.25 -10.79 18.72
N VAL A 70 9.49 -9.83 17.81
CA VAL A 70 10.12 -10.12 16.51
C VAL A 70 11.47 -10.83 16.69
N ALA A 71 12.21 -10.48 17.76
CA ALA A 71 13.47 -11.12 18.10
C ALA A 71 13.33 -12.59 18.55
N ALA A 72 12.16 -12.97 19.07
CA ALA A 72 11.86 -14.33 19.51
C ALA A 72 11.13 -15.17 18.44
N LEU A 73 10.79 -14.59 17.27
CA LEU A 73 10.16 -15.33 16.19
C LEU A 73 11.14 -16.37 15.62
N PRO A 74 10.78 -17.67 15.61
CA PRO A 74 11.63 -18.67 14.98
C PRO A 74 11.64 -18.46 13.47
N ALA A 75 12.80 -18.69 12.85
CA ALA A 75 12.87 -18.83 11.40
C ALA A 75 12.00 -20.01 10.97
N TYR A 76 11.29 -19.85 9.86
CA TYR A 76 10.41 -20.88 9.31
C TYR A 76 10.65 -21.02 7.80
N GLY A 77 10.28 -22.19 7.27
CA GLY A 77 10.46 -22.50 5.86
C GLY A 77 11.90 -22.81 5.47
N ASP A 78 12.17 -22.80 4.17
CA ASP A 78 13.52 -22.97 3.63
C ASP A 78 14.31 -21.66 3.78
N THR A 79 15.43 -21.73 4.51
CA THR A 79 16.32 -20.59 4.76
C THR A 79 17.56 -20.58 3.85
N THR A 80 17.64 -21.54 2.93
CA THR A 80 18.81 -21.77 2.07
C THR A 80 18.58 -21.39 0.62
N SER A 81 17.33 -21.47 0.13
CA SER A 81 16.97 -21.02 -1.20
C SER A 81 16.34 -19.62 -1.20
N VAL A 82 16.56 -18.89 -2.29
CA VAL A 82 15.93 -17.58 -2.52
C VAL A 82 14.72 -17.78 -3.43
N ASN A 83 13.56 -17.30 -3.00
CA ASN A 83 12.36 -17.27 -3.84
C ASN A 83 12.52 -16.17 -4.91
N ASP A 84 12.42 -16.53 -6.19
CA ASP A 84 12.44 -15.60 -7.33
C ASP A 84 11.11 -15.67 -8.10
N LEU A 85 10.31 -14.60 -7.98
CA LEU A 85 8.99 -14.50 -8.61
C LEU A 85 9.04 -13.90 -10.03
N ARG A 86 10.24 -13.64 -10.58
CA ARG A 86 10.39 -12.94 -11.87
C ARG A 86 9.64 -13.64 -13.00
N ASP A 87 9.72 -14.96 -13.04
CA ASP A 87 9.10 -15.76 -14.08
C ASP A 87 7.57 -15.74 -14.02
N GLU A 88 7.00 -15.55 -12.83
CA GLU A 88 5.55 -15.50 -12.62
C GLU A 88 4.99 -14.11 -12.89
N LEU A 89 5.77 -13.06 -12.64
CA LEU A 89 5.29 -11.68 -12.61
C LEU A 89 5.74 -10.83 -13.80
N CYS A 90 6.95 -11.05 -14.32
CA CYS A 90 7.61 -10.16 -15.28
C CYS A 90 7.92 -10.78 -16.64
N LYS A 91 7.56 -12.04 -16.90
CA LYS A 91 7.33 -12.47 -18.30
C LYS A 91 6.33 -11.49 -18.91
N LYS A 92 6.58 -11.02 -20.15
CA LYS A 92 5.82 -9.93 -20.81
C LYS A 92 4.31 -10.13 -20.64
N LYS A 93 3.76 -9.53 -19.59
CA LYS A 93 2.34 -9.36 -19.37
C LYS A 93 1.94 -8.03 -19.97
N PRO A 94 0.78 -7.94 -20.64
CA PRO A 94 0.34 -6.69 -21.24
C PRO A 94 0.27 -5.59 -20.18
N ALA A 95 0.67 -4.36 -20.53
CA ALA A 95 0.80 -3.21 -19.62
C ALA A 95 -0.44 -2.92 -18.75
N LYS A 96 -1.61 -3.44 -19.15
CA LYS A 96 -2.89 -3.37 -18.43
C LYS A 96 -2.90 -4.16 -17.10
N GLU A 97 -2.05 -5.18 -16.95
CA GLU A 97 -1.88 -5.95 -15.71
C GLU A 97 -0.84 -5.34 -14.76
N GLN A 98 0.00 -4.43 -15.26
CA GLN A 98 1.11 -3.84 -14.51
C GLN A 98 0.83 -2.41 -14.02
N SER A 99 -0.21 -1.75 -14.53
CA SER A 99 -0.52 -0.38 -14.14
C SER A 99 -1.35 -0.33 -12.85
N GLU A 100 -0.98 0.57 -11.94
CA GLU A 100 -1.79 0.96 -10.78
C GLU A 100 -3.07 1.74 -11.18
N ALA A 101 -3.23 2.00 -12.48
CA ALA A 101 -4.43 2.59 -13.04
C ALA A 101 -5.56 1.56 -13.03
N ALA A 102 -6.67 1.95 -12.42
CA ALA A 102 -7.84 1.10 -12.25
C ALA A 102 -8.25 0.41 -13.57
N VAL A 103 -8.39 -0.91 -13.52
CA VAL A 103 -9.12 -1.67 -14.55
C VAL A 103 -10.51 -1.04 -14.71
N PRO A 104 -10.91 -0.60 -15.92
CA PRO A 104 -12.22 0.00 -16.13
C PRO A 104 -13.26 -1.11 -16.27
N VAL A 105 -13.94 -1.45 -15.18
CA VAL A 105 -15.16 -2.25 -15.22
C VAL A 105 -16.10 -1.73 -14.13
N GLY A 106 -17.33 -1.42 -14.54
CA GLY A 106 -18.60 -1.53 -13.80
C GLY A 106 -18.69 -0.93 -12.39
N ASP A 107 -19.70 -0.08 -12.19
CA ASP A 107 -20.10 0.61 -10.94
C ASP A 107 -18.95 1.11 -10.04
N LYS A 108 -18.68 2.41 -10.17
CA LYS A 108 -17.56 3.14 -9.57
C LYS A 108 -17.57 3.17 -8.03
N ASP A 109 -18.61 2.65 -7.38
CA ASP A 109 -18.82 2.75 -5.93
C ASP A 109 -18.93 1.40 -5.21
N ALA A 110 -18.84 0.25 -5.90
CA ALA A 110 -18.79 -1.04 -5.22
C ALA A 110 -17.41 -1.28 -4.57
N PRO A 111 -17.33 -1.60 -3.26
CA PRO A 111 -16.06 -1.92 -2.63
C PRO A 111 -15.51 -3.21 -3.25
N LYS A 112 -14.35 -3.07 -3.92
CA LYS A 112 -13.69 -4.17 -4.64
C LYS A 112 -13.15 -5.29 -3.74
N SER A 113 -13.42 -5.23 -2.44
CA SER A 113 -13.00 -6.15 -1.39
C SER A 113 -13.86 -5.89 -0.16
N PRO A 114 -14.20 -6.91 0.66
CA PRO A 114 -14.87 -6.72 1.95
C PRO A 114 -14.09 -5.83 2.92
N TYR A 115 -12.79 -5.65 2.67
CA TYR A 115 -11.89 -4.87 3.52
C TYR A 115 -11.68 -3.43 3.05
N ARG A 116 -12.33 -3.03 1.96
CA ARG A 116 -12.21 -1.70 1.38
C ARG A 116 -13.43 -0.88 1.73
N GLU A 117 -13.31 0.00 2.70
CA GLU A 117 -14.34 0.96 3.02
C GLU A 117 -14.19 2.22 2.15
N LYS A 118 -15.33 2.87 1.87
CA LYS A 118 -15.31 4.20 1.28
C LYS A 118 -14.79 5.16 2.34
N LEU A 119 -13.93 6.10 1.95
CA LEU A 119 -13.47 7.13 2.85
C LEU A 119 -14.70 7.90 3.38
N ASP A 120 -14.93 7.81 4.68
CA ASP A 120 -16.09 8.34 5.39
C ASP A 120 -15.83 9.73 6.00
N HIS A 121 -14.60 10.23 5.90
CA HIS A 121 -14.18 11.54 6.39
C HIS A 121 -13.41 12.31 5.32
N VAL A 122 -13.49 13.65 5.37
CA VAL A 122 -12.68 14.50 4.49
C VAL A 122 -11.19 14.34 4.90
N PRO A 123 -10.26 14.12 3.95
CA PRO A 123 -8.84 14.07 4.26
C PRO A 123 -8.38 15.36 4.97
N THR A 124 -7.74 15.23 6.12
CA THR A 124 -7.07 16.37 6.77
C THR A 124 -5.79 16.68 6.01
N LEU A 125 -5.79 17.78 5.25
CA LEU A 125 -4.61 18.25 4.55
C LEU A 125 -3.69 18.97 5.54
N VAL A 126 -2.43 18.54 5.60
CA VAL A 126 -1.39 19.24 6.37
C VAL A 126 -0.51 19.97 5.38
N ALA A 127 -0.42 21.30 5.53
CA ALA A 127 0.47 22.12 4.74
C ALA A 127 1.93 21.72 5.04
N VAL A 128 2.62 21.19 4.03
CA VAL A 128 4.05 20.87 4.09
C VAL A 128 4.81 21.90 3.27
N GLY A 129 5.63 22.71 3.94
CA GLY A 129 6.53 23.65 3.28
C GLY A 129 7.80 22.96 2.80
N LEU A 130 8.34 23.39 1.66
CA LEU A 130 9.61 22.87 1.12
C LEU A 130 10.83 23.22 1.98
N GLY A 131 10.67 24.06 3.01
CA GLY A 131 11.76 24.39 3.94
C GLY A 131 12.99 25.01 3.27
N GLY A 132 12.83 25.64 2.10
CA GLY A 132 13.94 26.17 1.29
C GLY A 132 14.64 25.15 0.38
N ALA A 133 14.14 23.92 0.28
CA ALA A 133 14.65 22.94 -0.67
C ALA A 133 14.40 23.41 -2.12
N THR A 134 15.49 23.56 -2.89
CA THR A 134 15.44 23.81 -4.32
C THR A 134 15.88 22.55 -5.07
N GLY A 135 15.11 22.16 -6.08
CA GLY A 135 15.38 20.97 -6.88
C GLY A 135 14.84 21.13 -8.31
N PRO A 136 15.30 20.32 -9.27
CA PRO A 136 14.77 20.37 -10.63
C PRO A 136 13.28 20.07 -10.62
N LYS A 137 12.48 20.93 -11.27
CA LYS A 137 11.02 20.80 -11.31
C LYS A 137 10.62 19.41 -11.86
N PRO A 138 9.87 18.59 -11.10
CA PRO A 138 9.44 17.29 -11.59
C PRO A 138 8.57 17.43 -12.84
N LYS A 139 8.79 16.60 -13.87
CA LYS A 139 7.95 16.59 -15.08
C LYS A 139 6.46 16.37 -14.79
N ALA A 140 6.13 15.76 -13.65
CA ALA A 140 4.77 15.56 -13.18
C ALA A 140 4.03 16.85 -12.78
N MET A 141 4.75 17.97 -12.59
CA MET A 141 4.19 19.29 -12.26
C MET A 141 3.85 20.13 -13.52
N LEU A 142 4.08 19.57 -14.71
CA LEU A 142 3.78 20.19 -16.00
C LEU A 142 2.58 19.47 -16.61
N ASP A 143 1.56 20.22 -17.03
CA ASP A 143 0.51 19.64 -17.87
C ASP A 143 1.01 19.36 -19.30
N THR A 144 0.17 18.74 -20.14
CA THR A 144 0.49 18.43 -21.55
C THR A 144 0.77 19.65 -22.41
N SER A 145 0.48 20.86 -21.91
CA SER A 145 0.73 22.15 -22.54
C SER A 145 1.90 22.91 -21.86
N GLY A 146 2.61 22.28 -20.93
CA GLY A 146 3.73 22.86 -20.20
C GLY A 146 3.36 23.89 -19.13
N ARG A 147 2.08 23.98 -18.73
CA ARG A 147 1.65 24.89 -17.66
C ARG A 147 2.01 24.30 -16.29
N GLU A 148 2.60 25.14 -15.47
CA GLU A 148 3.04 24.81 -14.12
C GLU A 148 1.85 24.89 -13.15
N TYR A 149 1.62 23.82 -12.38
CA TYR A 149 0.83 23.92 -11.16
C TYR A 149 1.79 24.33 -10.04
N ALA A 150 1.60 25.53 -9.48
CA ALA A 150 2.47 26.08 -8.44
C ALA A 150 2.45 25.20 -7.16
N ASP A 151 3.60 25.20 -6.47
CA ASP A 151 3.82 24.58 -5.17
C ASP A 151 2.75 25.02 -4.17
N VAL A 152 1.79 24.12 -3.94
CA VAL A 152 0.71 24.11 -2.95
C VAL A 152 0.33 25.47 -2.37
N PRO A 153 -0.77 26.04 -2.88
CA PRO A 153 -1.79 26.56 -1.99
C PRO A 153 -3.15 26.02 -2.41
N LEU A 154 -3.71 25.13 -1.60
CA LEU A 154 -5.12 24.73 -1.72
C LEU A 154 -5.86 25.21 -0.45
N PRO A 155 -7.10 25.71 -0.63
CA PRO A 155 -7.83 26.60 0.29
C PRO A 155 -8.10 26.02 1.67
#